data_AF-A0A367QXU8-F1
#
_entry.id   AF-A0A367QXU8-F1
#
_cell.length_a   1.000
_cell.length_b   1.000
_cell.length_c   1.000
_cell.angle_alpha   90.00
_cell.angle_beta   90.00
_cell.angle_gamma   90.00
#
_symmetry.space_group_name_H-M   'P 1'
#
loop_
_entity.id
_entity.type
_entity.pdbx_description
1 polymer ?
#
loop_
_entity_poly.entity_id
_entity_poly.type
_entity_poly.pdbx_seq_one_letter_code
_entity_poly.pdbx_strand_id
1 'polypeptide(L)' 'MTQAGKALKQVLKIYGITQNRLAVVMGVNRSSVFGWVNEIADPPGDTVVKIRKALAEIEPAAAEKFVRLFWGDSEEDEK' A
#
# COMPACT_ATOMS: atom_id res chain seq x y z
N MET A 1 -0.39 4.86 -12.54
CA MET A 1 -1.03 4.20 -11.38
C MET A 1 -1.46 2.77 -11.69
N THR A 2 -0.70 1.76 -11.24
CA THR A 2 -1.32 0.46 -10.97
C THR A 2 -2.25 0.56 -9.76
N GLN A 3 -3.24 -0.33 -9.72
CA GLN A 3 -4.21 -0.38 -8.62
C GLN A 3 -3.53 -0.58 -7.26
N ALA A 4 -2.41 -1.32 -7.22
CA ALA A 4 -1.61 -1.51 -6.01
C ALA A 4 -1.02 -0.20 -5.47
N GLY A 5 -0.42 0.64 -6.33
CA GLY A 5 0.19 1.91 -5.91
C GLY A 5 -0.85 2.90 -5.38
N LYS A 6 -2.00 3.00 -6.08
CA LYS A 6 -3.17 3.81 -5.66
C LYS A 6 -3.69 3.39 -4.29
N ALA A 7 -4.04 2.10 -4.16
CA ALA A 7 -4.58 1.54 -2.94
C ALA A 7 -3.60 1.73 -1.77
N LEU A 8 -2.31 1.46 -2.00
CA LEU A 8 -1.29 1.62 -0.98
C LEU A 8 -1.17 3.08 -0.53
N LYS A 9 -1.09 4.03 -1.46
CA LYS A 9 -0.99 5.46 -1.16
C LYS A 9 -2.19 5.94 -0.32
N GLN A 10 -3.40 5.55 -0.69
CA GLN A 10 -4.61 5.92 0.05
C GLN A 10 -4.62 5.33 1.46
N VAL A 11 -4.29 4.04 1.62
CA VAL A 11 -4.26 3.39 2.94
C VAL A 11 -3.23 4.03 3.86
N LEU A 12 -2.01 4.27 3.37
CA LEU A 12 -0.98 4.92 4.16
C LEU A 12 -1.44 6.31 4.65
N LYS A 13 -2.17 7.06 3.82
CA LYS A 13 -2.74 8.35 4.19
C LYS A 13 -3.88 8.23 5.21
N ILE A 14 -4.83 7.34 4.99
CA ILE A 14 -6.02 7.16 5.84
C ILE A 14 -5.63 6.75 7.26
N TYR A 15 -4.68 5.82 7.39
CA TYR A 15 -4.26 5.26 8.67
C TYR A 15 -3.01 5.94 9.26
N GLY A 16 -2.50 7.00 8.63
CA GLY A 16 -1.31 7.72 9.10
C GLY A 16 -0.03 6.89 9.11
N ILE A 17 0.05 5.84 8.29
CA ILE A 17 1.20 4.93 8.23
C ILE A 17 2.28 5.54 7.33
N THR A 18 3.47 5.73 7.87
CA THR A 18 4.60 6.25 7.08
C THR A 18 5.17 5.17 6.15
N GLN A 19 5.64 5.58 4.96
CA GLN A 19 6.33 4.68 4.02
C GLN A 19 7.52 3.96 4.66
N ASN A 20 8.25 4.65 5.55
CA ASN A 20 9.38 4.07 6.27
C ASN A 20 8.93 2.97 7.25
N ARG A 21 7.81 3.17 7.96
CA ARG A 21 7.27 2.15 8.85
C ARG A 21 6.90 0.88 8.09
N LEU A 22 6.23 1.04 6.93
CA LEU A 22 5.92 -0.10 6.07
C LEU A 22 7.19 -0.80 5.57
N ALA A 23 8.20 -0.05 5.11
CA ALA A 23 9.45 -0.60 4.62
C ALA A 23 10.17 -1.46 5.68
N VAL A 24 10.23 -0.98 6.92
CA VAL A 24 10.84 -1.70 8.06
C VAL A 24 10.10 -3.00 8.35
N VAL A 25 8.76 -2.98 8.41
CA VAL A 25 7.96 -4.18 8.68
C VAL A 25 8.05 -5.19 7.54
N MET A 26 8.07 -4.71 6.29
CA MET A 26 8.24 -5.58 5.12
C MET A 26 9.67 -6.12 4.95
N GLY A 27 10.66 -5.58 5.65
CA GLY A 27 12.07 -5.91 5.45
C GLY A 27 12.60 -5.51 4.07
N VAL A 28 12.05 -4.46 3.45
CA VAL A 28 12.44 -3.98 2.12
C VAL A 28 13.08 -2.60 2.20
N ASN A 29 13.77 -2.20 1.13
CA ASN A 29 14.33 -0.85 1.05
C ASN A 29 13.21 0.19 0.99
N ARG A 30 13.37 1.30 1.72
CA ARG A 30 12.46 2.46 1.67
C ARG A 30 12.26 2.98 0.24
N SER A 31 13.28 2.94 -0.61
CA SER A 31 13.19 3.35 -2.02
C SER A 31 12.20 2.49 -2.82
N SER A 32 12.05 1.20 -2.48
CA SER A 32 11.06 0.33 -3.10
C SER A 32 9.64 0.79 -2.76
N VAL A 33 9.36 1.03 -1.47
CA VAL A 33 8.06 1.54 -1.01
C VAL A 33 7.78 2.92 -1.60
N PHE A 34 8.78 3.80 -1.63
CA PHE A 34 8.67 5.10 -2.27
C PHE A 34 8.30 4.97 -3.75
N GLY A 35 8.95 4.05 -4.48
CA GLY A 35 8.67 3.78 -5.88
C GLY A 35 7.23 3.31 -6.11
N TRP A 36 6.70 2.43 -5.26
CA TRP A 36 5.32 1.95 -5.37
C TRP A 36 4.28 3.03 -5.06
N VAL A 37 4.51 3.82 -4.01
CA VAL A 37 3.58 4.88 -3.57
C VAL A 37 3.57 6.08 -4.52
N ASN A 38 4.71 6.36 -5.17
CA ASN A 38 4.84 7.44 -6.14
C ASN A 38 4.79 6.95 -7.60
N GLU A 39 4.44 5.69 -7.82
CA GLU A 39 4.22 5.11 -9.16
C GLU A 39 5.44 5.15 -10.09
N ILE A 40 6.64 5.17 -9.52
CA ILE A 40 7.89 5.09 -10.26
C ILE A 40 8.11 3.64 -10.74
N ALA A 41 7.66 2.67 -9.95
CA ALA A 41 7.72 1.25 -10.26
C ALA A 41 6.52 0.53 -9.66
N ASP A 42 6.11 -0.55 -10.31
CA ASP A 42 5.05 -1.40 -9.77
C ASP A 42 5.59 -2.39 -8.75
N PRO A 43 4.86 -2.66 -7.66
CA PRO A 43 5.18 -3.78 -6.79
C PRO A 43 5.03 -5.09 -7.58
N PRO A 44 6.03 -5.99 -7.52
CA PRO A 44 5.92 -7.31 -8.13
C PRO A 44 4.68 -8.07 -7.64
N GLY A 45 4.14 -9.01 -8.44
CA GLY A 45 2.88 -9.68 -8.13
C GLY A 45 2.85 -10.40 -6.76
N ASP A 46 3.98 -10.97 -6.33
CA ASP A 46 4.13 -11.59 -5.01
C ASP A 46 4.17 -10.57 -3.85
N THR A 47 4.49 -9.31 -4.16
CA THR A 47 4.68 -8.23 -3.20
C THR A 47 3.37 -7.66 -2.70
N VAL A 48 2.28 -7.77 -3.47
CA VAL A 48 0.93 -7.37 -3.01
C VAL A 48 0.52 -8.13 -1.74
N VAL A 49 0.83 -9.44 -1.69
CA VAL A 49 0.56 -10.27 -0.51
C VAL A 49 1.44 -9.85 0.67
N LYS A 50 2.70 -9.49 0.43
CA LYS A 50 3.64 -8.99 1.45
C LYS A 50 3.19 -7.65 2.01
N ILE A 51 2.73 -6.73 1.16
CA ILE A 51 2.16 -5.43 1.56
C ILE A 51 0.96 -5.65 2.48
N ARG A 52 0.00 -6.49 2.09
CA ARG A 52 -1.17 -6.81 2.92
C ARG A 52 -0.76 -7.35 4.29
N LYS A 53 0.18 -8.29 4.34
CA LYS A 53 0.66 -8.87 5.60
C LYS A 53 1.32 -7.82 6.50
N ALA A 54 2.22 -7.02 5.94
CA ALA A 54 2.89 -5.97 6.70
C ALA A 54 1.92 -4.87 7.19
N LEU A 55 0.93 -4.50 6.38
CA LEU A 55 -0.15 -3.62 6.82
C LEU A 55 -0.93 -4.24 7.99
N ALA A 56 -1.23 -5.54 7.93
CA ALA A 56 -1.97 -6.22 9.00
C ALA A 56 -1.19 -6.27 10.32
N GLU A 57 0.13 -6.36 10.25
CA GLU A 57 1.02 -6.27 11.42
C GLU A 57 1.09 -4.87 12.01
N ILE A 58 0.93 -3.82 11.20
CA ILE A 58 0.93 -2.42 11.66
C ILE A 58 -0.45 -2.03 12.19
N GLU A 59 -1.48 -2.29 11.41
CA GLU A 59 -2.89 -1.94 11.66
C GLU A 59 -3.79 -2.90 10.85
N PRO A 60 -4.46 -3.87 11.49
CA PRO A 60 -5.32 -4.83 10.80
C PRO A 60 -6.36 -4.19 9.87
N ALA A 61 -6.96 -3.06 10.26
CA ALA A 61 -7.95 -2.37 9.44
C ALA A 61 -7.33 -1.79 8.14
N ALA A 62 -6.06 -1.40 8.16
CA ALA A 62 -5.34 -0.90 7.00
C ALA A 62 -5.15 -1.99 5.93
N ALA A 63 -4.92 -3.24 6.35
CA ALA A 63 -4.82 -4.37 5.43
C ALA A 63 -6.16 -4.67 4.76
N GLU A 64 -7.27 -4.64 5.50
CA GLU A 64 -8.60 -4.82 4.92
C GLU A 64 -8.95 -3.72 3.93
N LYS A 65 -8.70 -2.45 4.27
CA LYS A 65 -8.95 -1.33 3.35
C LYS A 65 -8.06 -1.42 2.11
N PHE A 66 -6.79 -1.82 2.25
CA PHE A 66 -5.89 -2.04 1.11
C PHE A 66 -6.46 -3.06 0.13
N VAL A 67 -6.97 -4.17 0.65
CA VAL A 67 -7.54 -5.25 -0.12
C VAL A 67 -8.82 -4.81 -0.87
N ARG A 68 -9.72 -4.09 -0.20
CA ARG A 68 -10.92 -3.51 -0.83
C ARG A 68 -10.55 -2.56 -1.96
N LEU A 69 -9.66 -1.61 -1.68
CA LEU A 69 -9.17 -0.66 -2.67
C LEU A 69 -8.45 -1.36 -3.82
N PHE A 70 -7.69 -2.42 -3.56
CA PHE A 70 -6.98 -3.17 -4.60
C PHE A 70 -7.93 -3.86 -5.60
N TRP A 71 -9.12 -4.27 -5.19
CA TRP A 71 -10.11 -4.90 -6.09
C TRP A 71 -11.08 -3.93 -6.77
N GLY A 72 -10.92 -2.62 -6.58
CA GLY A 72 -11.70 -1.63 -7.31
C GLY A 72 -12.88 -1.05 -6.55
N ASP A 73 -13.01 -1.28 -5.23
CA ASP A 73 -13.81 -0.39 -4.35
C ASP A 73 -13.06 0.94 -4.10
N SER A 74 -12.34 1.42 -5.11
CA SER A 74 -11.90 2.80 -5.13
C SER A 74 -13.16 3.64 -5.20
N GLU A 75 -13.56 4.19 -4.05
CA GLU A 75 -14.37 5.40 -3.98
C GLU A 75 -13.61 6.43 -4.82
N GLU A 76 -13.96 6.50 -6.11
CA GLU A 76 -13.39 7.48 -7.03
C GLU A 76 -13.67 8.85 -6.41
N ASP A 77 -12.60 9.57 -6.07
CA ASP A 77 -12.64 11.00 -5.85
C ASP A 77 -13.15 11.62 -7.16
N GLU A 78 -14.46 11.85 -7.20
CA GLU A 78 -15.17 12.66 -8.19
C GLU A 78 -14.50 14.04 -8.24
N LYS A 79 -13.84 14.37 -9.36
CA LYS A 79 -13.40 15.72 -9.70
C LYS A 79 -13.52 16.00 -11.19
#